data_AF-A0A086PFE8-F1
#
_entry.id   AF-A0A086PFE8-F1
#
_cell.length_a   1.000
_cell.length_b   1.000
_cell.length_c   1.000
_cell.angle_alpha   90.00
_cell.angle_beta   90.00
_cell.angle_gamma   90.00
#
_symmetry.space_group_name_H-M   'P 1'
#
loop_
_entity.id
_entity.type
_entity.pdbx_description
1 polymer ?
#
loop_
_entity_poly.entity_id
_entity_poly.type
_entity_poly.pdbx_seq_one_letter_code
_entity_poly.pdbx_strand_id
1 'polypeptide(L)'
;MRPASSLATGQSFDPALRGYIIHYHVGEANHCPSCGRSQWLVGRIMAECAYCETALPLENNRGVGACARFVRTHAPAQPVGGGGPTIA
;
A
#
# COMPACT_ATOMS: atom_id res chain seq x y z
N MET A 1 27.86 -1.26 -29.92
CA MET A 1 26.86 -2.31 -29.62
C MET A 1 27.12 -2.80 -28.20
N ARG A 2 26.26 -2.47 -27.22
CA ARG A 2 26.37 -2.98 -25.83
C ARG A 2 25.50 -4.24 -25.73
N PRO A 3 25.97 -5.35 -25.15
CA PRO A 3 25.15 -6.54 -25.02
C PRO A 3 24.03 -6.27 -24.01
N ALA A 4 22.80 -6.62 -24.38
CA ALA A 4 21.69 -6.68 -23.46
C ALA A 4 21.97 -7.80 -22.46
N SER A 5 22.07 -7.47 -21.18
CA SER A 5 22.16 -8.45 -20.11
C SER A 5 20.92 -9.33 -20.12
N SER A 6 21.11 -10.58 -20.53
CA SER A 6 20.23 -11.71 -20.27
C SER A 6 20.07 -11.87 -18.76
N LEU A 7 18.86 -11.69 -18.22
CA LEU A 7 18.42 -12.11 -16.88
C LEU A 7 16.88 -11.95 -16.79
N ALA A 8 16.14 -12.68 -17.62
CA ALA A 8 14.70 -12.86 -17.44
C ALA A 8 14.35 -14.35 -17.62
N THR A 9 15.04 -15.20 -16.85
CA THR A 9 14.54 -16.56 -16.60
C THR A 9 13.39 -16.41 -15.62
N GLY A 10 12.21 -16.85 -16.06
CA GLY A 10 10.94 -16.71 -15.34
C GLY A 10 11.02 -17.24 -13.92
N GLN A 11 11.07 -16.32 -12.96
CA GLN A 11 10.63 -16.62 -11.61
C GLN A 11 9.10 -16.58 -11.66
N SER A 12 8.46 -17.75 -11.61
CA SER A 12 7.01 -17.84 -11.45
C SER A 12 6.56 -16.87 -10.35
N PHE A 13 5.62 -16.00 -10.69
CA PHE A 13 5.06 -15.04 -9.76
C PHE A 13 4.33 -15.84 -8.67
N ASP A 14 4.96 -16.02 -7.51
CA ASP A 14 4.35 -16.65 -6.35
C ASP A 14 3.67 -15.56 -5.49
N PRO A 15 2.32 -15.41 -5.58
CA PRO A 15 1.61 -14.35 -4.87
C PRO A 15 1.58 -14.57 -3.35
N ALA A 16 1.79 -15.80 -2.87
CA ALA A 16 1.77 -16.13 -1.46
C ALA A 16 3.04 -15.67 -0.73
N LEU A 17 4.21 -15.76 -1.39
CA LEU A 17 5.50 -15.39 -0.80
C LEU A 17 5.82 -13.89 -0.90
N ARG A 18 5.29 -13.19 -1.92
CA ARG A 18 5.51 -11.73 -2.08
C ARG A 18 4.38 -10.85 -1.53
N GLY A 19 3.19 -11.43 -1.32
CA GLY A 19 1.97 -10.66 -1.09
C GLY A 19 1.42 -10.03 -2.36
N TYR A 20 0.14 -9.70 -2.37
CA TYR A 20 -0.51 -8.99 -3.46
C TYR A 20 -0.52 -7.49 -3.16
N ILE A 21 -0.06 -6.67 -4.11
CA ILE A 21 -0.18 -5.23 -4.04
C ILE A 21 -1.41 -4.83 -4.84
N ILE A 22 -2.38 -4.20 -4.17
CA ILE A 22 -3.58 -3.67 -4.80
C ILE A 22 -3.23 -2.30 -5.37
N HIS A 23 -3.46 -2.10 -6.67
CA HIS A 23 -3.26 -0.83 -7.35
C HIS A 23 -4.61 -0.19 -7.65
N TYR A 24 -4.65 1.14 -7.65
CA TYR A 24 -5.78 1.89 -8.16
C TYR A 24 -5.68 2.01 -9.69
N HIS A 25 -6.74 1.58 -10.38
CA HIS A 25 -6.82 1.60 -11.84
C HIS A 25 -7.60 2.80 -12.35
N VAL A 26 -7.02 3.62 -13.23
CA VAL A 26 -7.70 4.83 -13.70
C VAL A 26 -8.75 4.45 -14.74
N GLY A 27 -10.01 4.83 -14.48
CA GLY A 27 -11.13 4.55 -15.38
C GLY A 27 -11.90 3.26 -15.05
N GLU A 28 -11.49 2.53 -14.03
CA GLU A 28 -12.22 1.34 -13.54
C GLU A 28 -12.95 1.61 -12.20
N ALA A 29 -13.94 0.77 -11.88
CA ALA A 29 -14.67 0.82 -10.62
C ALA A 29 -13.83 0.24 -9.46
N ASN A 30 -13.02 1.09 -8.82
CA ASN A 30 -12.16 0.70 -7.70
C ASN A 30 -12.92 0.73 -6.36
N HIS A 31 -12.89 -0.38 -5.63
CA HIS A 31 -13.44 -0.47 -4.27
C HIS A 31 -12.31 -0.48 -3.25
N CYS A 32 -12.50 0.25 -2.14
CA CYS A 32 -11.53 0.31 -1.07
C CYS A 32 -11.43 -1.06 -0.38
N PRO A 33 -10.23 -1.68 -0.28
CA PRO A 33 -10.08 -2.98 0.35
C PRO A 33 -10.30 -2.96 1.88
N SER A 34 -10.28 -1.77 2.50
CA SER A 34 -10.47 -1.63 3.95
C SER A 34 -11.93 -1.40 4.34
N CYS A 35 -12.70 -0.65 3.55
CA CYS A 35 -14.08 -0.26 3.91
C CYS A 35 -15.14 -0.52 2.82
N GLY A 36 -14.75 -1.02 1.66
CA GLY A 36 -15.64 -1.36 0.54
C GLY A 36 -16.19 -0.17 -0.26
N ARG A 37 -15.89 1.07 0.10
CA ARG A 37 -16.40 2.27 -0.59
C ARG A 37 -15.58 2.61 -1.83
N SER A 38 -16.17 3.33 -2.78
CA SER A 38 -15.58 3.62 -4.09
C SER A 38 -15.23 5.09 -4.35
N GLN A 39 -15.31 5.97 -3.33
CA GLN A 39 -14.83 7.35 -3.49
C GLN A 39 -13.36 7.47 -3.13
N TRP A 40 -12.64 8.16 -4.00
CA TRP A 40 -11.19 8.32 -3.94
C TRP A 40 -10.78 9.76 -4.20
N LEU A 41 -9.81 10.23 -3.44
CA LEU A 41 -9.01 11.43 -3.69
C LEU A 41 -7.78 10.99 -4.48
N VAL A 42 -7.80 11.21 -5.80
CA VAL A 42 -6.76 10.71 -6.70
C VAL A 42 -5.64 11.75 -6.83
N GLY A 43 -4.46 11.43 -6.28
CA GLY A 43 -3.25 12.24 -6.38
C GLY A 43 -2.41 11.87 -7.61
N ARG A 44 -1.15 12.33 -7.64
CA ARG A 44 -0.21 12.03 -8.75
C ARG A 44 0.39 10.62 -8.69
N ILE A 45 0.45 10.03 -7.50
CA ILE A 45 1.19 8.79 -7.21
C ILE A 45 0.30 7.77 -6.49
N MET A 46 -0.63 8.24 -5.68
CA MET A 46 -1.53 7.44 -4.85
C MET A 46 -2.98 7.91 -5.03
N ALA A 47 -3.93 7.02 -4.76
CA ALA A 47 -5.34 7.32 -4.56
C ALA A 47 -5.71 7.01 -3.11
N GLU A 48 -6.30 7.99 -2.41
CA GLU A 48 -6.70 7.85 -1.01
C GLU A 48 -8.22 7.70 -0.90
N CYS A 49 -8.69 6.73 -0.10
CA CYS A 49 -10.11 6.55 0.13
C CYS A 49 -10.66 7.71 0.97
N ALA A 50 -11.67 8.42 0.45
CA ALA A 50 -12.28 9.59 1.08
C ALA A 50 -13.02 9.30 2.42
N TYR A 51 -13.04 8.04 2.87
CA TYR A 51 -13.80 7.60 4.05
C TYR A 51 -12.98 6.98 5.16
N CYS A 52 -11.91 6.27 4.81
CA CYS A 52 -11.09 5.53 5.79
C CYS A 52 -9.59 5.75 5.60
N GLU A 53 -9.23 6.71 4.73
CA GLU A 53 -7.86 7.18 4.49
C GLU A 53 -6.91 6.07 3.99
N THR A 54 -7.47 4.94 3.51
CA THR A 54 -6.67 3.89 2.88
C THR A 54 -6.11 4.40 1.57
N ALA A 55 -4.78 4.44 1.46
CA ALA A 55 -4.07 4.86 0.25
C ALA A 55 -3.60 3.66 -0.59
N LEU A 56 -3.86 3.70 -1.89
CA LEU A 56 -3.38 2.73 -2.88
C LEU A 56 -2.48 3.42 -3.93
N PRO A 57 -1.40 2.77 -4.39
CA PRO A 57 -0.60 3.27 -5.51
C PRO A 57 -1.37 3.24 -6.82
N LEU A 58 -1.15 4.25 -7.67
CA LEU A 58 -1.70 4.26 -9.03
C LEU A 58 -1.00 3.18 -9.89
N GLU A 59 -1.74 2.57 -10.82
CA GLU A 59 -1.21 1.52 -11.71
C GLU A 59 0.02 1.97 -12.52
N ASN A 60 0.06 3.24 -12.92
CA ASN A 60 1.16 3.82 -13.71
C ASN A 60 2.39 4.17 -12.86
N ASN A 61 2.29 4.11 -11.53
CA ASN A 61 3.41 4.40 -10.64
C ASN A 61 4.31 3.15 -10.50
N ARG A 62 5.24 2.97 -11.45
CA ARG A 62 6.20 1.83 -11.45
C ARG A 62 7.60 2.16 -10.90
N GLY A 63 7.75 3.27 -10.17
CA GLY A 63 9.04 3.77 -9.66
C GLY A 63 9.32 3.47 -8.17
N VAL A 64 10.49 3.90 -7.67
CA VAL A 64 10.81 3.90 -6.23
C VAL A 64 9.76 4.74 -5.49
N GLY A 65 8.99 4.10 -4.59
CA GLY A 65 7.80 4.67 -3.94
C GLY A 65 6.48 3.98 -4.30
N ALA A 66 6.52 3.00 -5.20
CA ALA A 66 5.37 2.13 -5.52
C ALA A 66 5.06 1.08 -4.45
N CYS A 67 5.93 0.92 -3.44
CA CYS A 67 5.62 0.03 -2.32
C CYS A 67 4.53 0.67 -1.45
N ALA A 68 3.32 0.12 -1.55
CA ALA A 68 2.23 0.48 -0.66
C ALA A 68 2.65 0.14 0.78
N ARG A 69 2.96 1.16 1.58
CA ARG A 69 3.15 0.98 3.02
C ARG A 69 1.81 1.24 3.69
N PHE A 70 1.05 0.17 3.89
CA PHE A 70 -0.20 0.22 4.63
C PHE A 70 0.10 0.51 6.11
N VAL A 71 0.14 1.79 6.48
CA VAL A 71 0.08 2.19 7.89
C VAL A 71 -1.37 2.10 8.32
N ARG A 72 -1.69 1.09 9.13
CA ARG A 72 -3.02 0.96 9.71
C ARG A 72 -3.15 2.02 10.81
N THR A 73 -3.62 3.23 10.47
CA THR A 73 -3.88 4.31 11.43
C THR A 73 -5.10 4.05 12.31
N HIS A 74 -5.86 2.99 12.06
CA HIS A 74 -7.01 2.57 12.87
C HIS A 74 -6.64 1.85 14.18
N ALA A 75 -5.38 1.87 14.61
CA ALA A 75 -5.08 1.49 15.99
C ALA A 75 -5.66 2.59 16.89
N PRO A 76 -6.61 2.28 17.81
CA PRO A 76 -6.97 3.25 18.82
C PRO A 76 -5.69 3.69 19.52
N ALA A 77 -5.47 5.00 19.64
CA ALA A 77 -4.34 5.53 20.40
C ALA A 77 -4.43 4.93 21.81
N GLN A 78 -3.66 3.88 22.06
CA GLN A 78 -3.58 3.27 23.37
C GLN A 78 -2.99 4.36 24.28
N PRO A 79 -3.69 4.75 25.37
CA PRO A 79 -3.17 5.73 26.29
C PRO A 79 -1.84 5.19 26.80
N VAL A 80 -0.79 6.00 26.69
CA VAL A 80 0.49 5.74 27.32
C VAL A 80 0.22 5.58 28.82
N GLY A 81 0.08 4.33 29.27
CA GLY A 81 -0.05 4.00 30.67
C GLY A 81 1.25 4.37 31.34
N GLY A 82 1.22 5.46 32.12
CA GLY A 82 2.30 5.87 32.99
C GLY A 82 2.53 4.83 34.08
N GLY A 83 3.35 3.84 33.78
CA GLY A 83 3.93 2.92 34.76
C GLY A 83 5.39 3.31 35.00
N GLY A 84 5.62 4.36 35.78
CA GLY A 84 6.96 4.61 36.34
C GLY A 84 7.32 3.48 37.32
N PRO A 85 8.59 3.05 37.40
CA PRO A 85 8.99 2.05 38.38
C PRO A 85 8.91 2.63 39.79
N THR A 86 8.03 2.09 40.63
CA THR A 86 8.15 2.23 42.08
C THR A 86 9.40 1.46 42.49
N ILE A 87 10.50 2.19 42.70
CA ILE A 87 11.64 1.67 43.43
C ILE A 87 11.20 1.43 44.87
N ALA A 88 11.31 0.17 45.31
CA ALA A 88 11.13 -0.26 46.69
C ALA A 88 12.43 -0.09 47.47
#